data_AF-A0A267T7V4-F1
#
_entry.id   AF-A0A267T7V4-F1
#
_cell.length_a   1.000
_cell.length_b   1.000
_cell.length_c   1.000
_cell.angle_alpha   90.00
_cell.angle_beta   90.00
_cell.angle_gamma   90.00
#
_symmetry.space_group_name_H-M   'P 1'
#
loop_
_entity.id
_entity.type
_entity.pdbx_description
1 polymer ?
#
loop_
_entity_poly.entity_id
_entity_poly.type
_entity_poly.pdbx_seq_one_letter_code
_entity_poly.pdbx_strand_id
1 'polypeptide(L)'
;MVKSLLILQVIWLMYFPSLGQSLPTIESNSKVTKTKTEKKAKPLKDLTPPKIHSIGKQIDGYYEYYTLDEGHLYSGLLKNGKPNGYAFIYSKLDTSIIFEGQINDQDDISRKIEENTKGYEYYLEKGESALKQDHKPVAINSFKKVKTLLGNKVSQNTKCKEIITSAISNGDKFAGVDEYKTALSWYLIAQSLDNSKALQNKINQCKSKL
;
A
#
# COMPACT_ATOMS: atom_id res chain seq x y z
N MET A 1 8.73 1.91 -59.90
CA MET A 1 9.24 0.60 -60.38
C MET A 1 10.22 0.13 -59.33
N VAL A 2 10.03 -0.92 -58.53
CA VAL A 2 9.60 -2.33 -58.74
C VAL A 2 8.80 -2.73 -57.47
N LYS A 3 7.49 -3.04 -57.49
CA LYS A 3 6.76 -4.32 -57.73
C LYS A 3 7.33 -5.60 -57.06
N SER A 4 6.75 -6.00 -55.91
CA SER A 4 6.30 -7.37 -55.49
C SER A 4 6.10 -7.33 -53.96
N LEU A 5 4.95 -7.50 -53.31
CA LEU A 5 3.81 -8.44 -53.40
C LEU A 5 4.20 -9.91 -53.18
N LEU A 6 3.91 -10.44 -51.98
CA LEU A 6 3.36 -11.78 -51.78
C LEU A 6 2.60 -11.85 -50.46
N ILE A 7 1.28 -11.96 -50.61
CA ILE A 7 0.28 -12.36 -49.64
C ILE A 7 0.23 -13.89 -49.67
N LEU A 8 0.17 -14.57 -48.51
CA LEU A 8 -0.61 -15.81 -48.43
C LEU A 8 -1.14 -16.05 -47.01
N GLN A 9 -2.46 -16.20 -46.96
CA GLN A 9 -3.31 -16.57 -45.83
C GLN A 9 -3.28 -18.09 -45.55
N VAL A 10 -4.02 -18.50 -44.50
CA VAL A 10 -4.85 -19.73 -44.29
C VAL A 10 -4.51 -20.30 -42.89
N ILE A 11 -5.27 -20.09 -41.81
CA ILE A 11 -6.67 -20.41 -41.44
C ILE A 11 -6.96 -21.93 -41.38
N TRP A 12 -7.60 -22.35 -40.27
CA TRP A 12 -8.27 -23.64 -39.96
C TRP A 12 -7.36 -24.77 -39.43
N LEU A 13 -7.68 -25.56 -38.40
CA LEU A 13 -8.96 -25.89 -37.76
C LEU A 13 -8.73 -26.52 -36.38
N MET A 14 -9.76 -26.39 -35.55
CA MET A 14 -10.12 -27.14 -34.35
C MET A 14 -9.70 -28.62 -34.33
N TYR A 15 -9.34 -29.12 -33.13
CA TYR A 15 -9.80 -30.41 -32.59
C TYR A 15 -9.65 -30.44 -31.05
N PHE A 16 -10.78 -30.31 -30.35
CA PHE A 16 -11.11 -31.01 -29.10
C PHE A 16 -11.80 -32.35 -29.52
N PRO A 17 -12.03 -33.39 -28.68
CA PRO A 17 -11.89 -33.49 -27.22
C PRO A 17 -11.36 -34.84 -26.63
N SER A 18 -11.23 -34.83 -25.28
CA SER A 18 -11.55 -35.87 -24.28
C SER A 18 -10.75 -37.19 -24.16
N LEU A 19 -10.15 -37.38 -22.96
CA LEU A 19 -10.18 -38.53 -22.02
C LEU A 19 -8.83 -38.48 -21.26
N GLY A 20 -8.71 -38.51 -19.94
CA GLY A 20 -9.62 -38.74 -18.83
C GLY A 20 -8.72 -39.04 -17.63
N GLN A 21 -9.00 -38.46 -16.47
CA GLN A 21 -8.84 -39.11 -15.17
C GLN A 21 -9.56 -38.28 -14.11
N SER A 22 -10.27 -39.03 -13.27
CA SER A 22 -11.39 -38.68 -12.42
C SER A 22 -11.03 -37.84 -11.19
N LEU A 23 -11.78 -36.76 -10.98
CA LEU A 23 -11.97 -36.17 -9.66
C LEU A 23 -13.03 -37.00 -8.89
N PRO A 24 -12.81 -37.30 -7.60
CA PRO A 24 -13.81 -38.01 -6.81
C PRO A 24 -15.04 -37.14 -6.57
N THR A 25 -16.17 -37.67 -7.05
CA THR A 25 -17.54 -37.26 -6.75
C THR A 25 -17.82 -37.46 -5.26
N ILE A 26 -18.27 -36.42 -4.56
CA ILE A 26 -19.05 -36.57 -3.32
C ILE A 26 -20.45 -36.05 -3.62
N GLU A 27 -21.41 -36.96 -3.47
CA GLU A 27 -22.83 -36.79 -3.74
C GLU A 27 -23.43 -35.64 -2.93
N SER A 28 -24.14 -34.75 -3.63
CA SER A 28 -25.08 -33.81 -3.05
C SER A 28 -26.43 -34.49 -2.87
N ASN A 29 -26.81 -34.80 -1.63
CA ASN A 29 -28.22 -34.95 -1.30
C ASN A 29 -28.73 -33.63 -0.71
N SER A 30 -29.59 -32.98 -1.48
CA SER A 30 -30.24 -31.73 -1.11
C SER A 30 -31.41 -32.01 -0.16
N LYS A 31 -31.35 -31.43 1.04
CA LYS A 31 -32.56 -31.01 1.77
C LYS A 31 -32.39 -29.56 2.15
N VAL A 32 -33.11 -28.71 1.40
CA VAL A 32 -33.29 -27.29 1.72
C VAL A 32 -33.92 -27.18 3.10
N THR A 33 -33.21 -26.59 4.05
CA THR A 33 -33.83 -25.90 5.18
C THR A 33 -33.10 -24.59 5.38
N LYS A 34 -33.81 -23.48 5.17
CA LYS A 34 -33.34 -22.14 5.51
C LYS A 34 -33.15 -22.06 7.03
N THR A 35 -31.94 -21.78 7.51
CA THR A 35 -31.74 -21.09 8.80
C THR A 35 -30.34 -20.48 8.90
N LYS A 36 -30.36 -19.15 9.03
CA LYS A 36 -29.35 -18.20 9.47
C LYS A 36 -28.56 -18.68 10.70
N THR A 37 -27.23 -18.81 10.59
CA THR A 37 -26.29 -18.52 11.70
C THR A 37 -24.84 -18.45 11.20
N GLU A 38 -24.25 -17.26 11.29
CA GLU A 38 -22.80 -17.05 11.27
C GLU A 38 -22.17 -17.85 12.42
N LYS A 39 -21.12 -18.63 12.12
CA LYS A 39 -20.35 -19.33 13.14
C LYS A 39 -19.58 -18.30 13.98
N LYS A 40 -20.05 -18.02 15.18
CA LYS A 40 -19.23 -17.39 16.24
C LYS A 40 -18.06 -18.33 16.57
N ALA A 41 -16.83 -17.86 16.37
CA ALA A 41 -15.64 -18.56 16.84
C ALA A 41 -15.65 -18.62 18.38
N LYS A 42 -15.41 -19.80 18.94
CA LYS A 42 -15.28 -20.00 20.39
C LYS A 42 -13.94 -19.43 20.88
N PRO A 43 -13.90 -18.79 22.06
CA PRO A 43 -12.66 -18.37 22.68
C PRO A 43 -11.80 -19.61 23.00
N LEU A 44 -10.54 -19.61 22.56
CA LEU A 44 -9.57 -20.64 22.90
C LEU A 44 -9.11 -20.37 24.35
N LYS A 45 -9.49 -21.25 25.29
CA LYS A 45 -9.31 -21.03 26.73
C LYS A 45 -7.97 -21.45 27.31
N ASP A 46 -7.08 -22.09 26.54
CA ASP A 46 -5.87 -22.70 27.10
C ASP A 46 -4.59 -22.24 26.40
N LEU A 47 -4.21 -20.98 26.61
CA LEU A 47 -2.83 -20.55 26.46
C LEU A 47 -2.50 -19.68 27.67
N THR A 48 -1.68 -20.21 28.57
CA THR A 48 -1.11 -19.45 29.68
C THR A 48 -0.40 -18.22 29.11
N PRO A 49 -0.83 -17.00 29.42
CA PRO A 49 -0.21 -15.81 28.85
C PRO A 49 1.22 -15.65 29.41
N PRO A 50 2.20 -15.27 28.57
CA PRO A 50 3.52 -14.91 29.07
C PRO A 50 3.38 -13.70 30.02
N LYS A 51 3.99 -13.78 31.21
CA LYS A 51 4.01 -12.70 32.21
C LYS A 51 4.90 -11.55 31.71
N ILE A 52 4.33 -10.64 30.94
CA ILE A 52 4.96 -9.36 30.61
C ILE A 52 4.84 -8.47 31.84
N HIS A 53 5.98 -8.05 32.40
CA HIS A 53 6.03 -7.02 33.44
C HIS A 53 5.75 -5.66 32.79
N SER A 54 4.48 -5.27 32.75
CA SER A 54 4.08 -3.93 32.31
C SER A 54 4.09 -2.95 33.49
N ILE A 55 4.97 -1.95 33.44
CA ILE A 55 4.80 -0.72 34.20
C ILE A 55 3.83 0.15 33.41
N GLY A 56 2.60 0.34 33.92
CA GLY A 56 1.68 1.39 33.47
C GLY A 56 0.28 0.94 33.05
N LYS A 57 -0.71 1.33 33.87
CA LYS A 57 -2.17 1.35 33.68
C LYS A 57 -2.87 0.04 33.33
N GLN A 58 -3.41 -0.60 34.36
CA GLN A 58 -4.54 -1.54 34.26
C GLN A 58 -5.69 -0.86 33.51
N ILE A 59 -5.99 -1.34 32.30
CA ILE A 59 -7.29 -1.15 31.66
C ILE A 59 -7.98 -2.50 31.81
N ASP A 60 -9.03 -2.52 32.63
CA ASP A 60 -9.83 -3.70 32.94
C ASP A 60 -10.64 -4.10 31.70
N GLY A 61 -10.30 -5.21 31.06
CA GLY A 61 -10.98 -5.67 29.85
C GLY A 61 -10.21 -6.76 29.13
N TYR A 62 -10.80 -7.94 29.01
CA TYR A 62 -10.33 -9.01 28.15
C TYR A 62 -10.20 -8.46 26.72
N TYR A 63 -8.98 -8.27 26.24
CA TYR A 63 -8.76 -7.98 24.82
C TYR A 63 -9.14 -9.24 24.03
N GLU A 64 -10.33 -9.22 23.41
CA GLU A 64 -10.70 -10.23 22.43
C GLU A 64 -9.78 -10.05 21.22
N TYR A 65 -8.99 -11.09 20.93
CA TYR A 65 -8.14 -11.12 19.73
C TYR A 65 -8.95 -11.67 18.56
N TYR A 66 -9.02 -10.89 17.49
CA TYR A 66 -9.64 -11.29 16.23
C TYR A 66 -8.55 -11.57 15.22
N THR A 67 -8.64 -12.72 14.55
CA THR A 67 -7.77 -13.01 13.41
C THR A 67 -8.17 -12.11 12.25
N LEU A 68 -7.21 -11.31 11.77
CA LEU A 68 -7.39 -10.51 10.55
C LEU A 68 -7.09 -11.36 9.31
N ASP A 69 -5.93 -12.03 9.34
CA ASP A 69 -5.43 -12.91 8.30
C ASP A 69 -4.48 -13.96 8.91
N GLU A 70 -3.75 -14.71 8.08
CA GLU A 70 -2.83 -15.75 8.54
C GLU A 70 -1.66 -15.20 9.38
N GLY A 71 -1.29 -13.93 9.22
CA GLY A 71 -0.14 -13.30 9.86
C GLY A 71 -0.47 -12.32 11.00
N HIS A 72 -1.71 -11.86 11.13
CA HIS A 72 -2.04 -10.74 12.01
C HIS A 72 -3.21 -10.99 12.97
N LEU A 73 -3.08 -10.43 14.19
CA LEU A 73 -4.14 -10.35 15.20
C LEU A 73 -4.55 -8.91 15.43
N TYR A 74 -5.85 -8.69 15.55
CA TYR A 74 -6.46 -7.42 15.93
C TYR A 74 -6.97 -7.50 17.37
N SER A 75 -6.74 -6.45 18.13
CA SER A 75 -7.29 -6.26 19.46
C SER A 75 -7.85 -4.84 19.56
N GLY A 76 -9.16 -4.71 19.73
CA GLY A 76 -9.82 -3.41 19.77
C GLY A 76 -11.33 -3.53 19.74
N LEU A 77 -12.01 -2.39 19.76
CA LEU A 77 -13.46 -2.36 19.74
C LEU A 77 -14.01 -2.69 18.34
N LEU A 78 -15.03 -3.54 18.31
CA LEU A 78 -15.81 -3.78 17.10
C LEU A 78 -17.13 -3.00 17.15
N LYS A 79 -17.44 -2.28 16.09
CA LYS A 79 -18.76 -1.66 15.86
C LYS A 79 -19.45 -2.41 14.73
N ASN A 80 -20.60 -3.03 15.02
CA ASN A 80 -21.35 -3.86 14.06
C ASN A 80 -20.49 -4.98 13.43
N GLY A 81 -19.63 -5.61 14.24
CA GLY A 81 -18.72 -6.68 13.78
C GLY A 81 -17.53 -6.20 12.94
N LYS A 82 -17.32 -4.88 12.82
CA LYS A 82 -16.19 -4.29 12.10
C LYS A 82 -15.26 -3.52 13.04
N PRO A 83 -13.94 -3.54 12.81
CA PRO A 83 -12.99 -2.75 13.59
C PRO A 83 -13.33 -1.27 13.59
N ASN A 84 -13.38 -0.67 14.79
CA ASN A 84 -13.65 0.75 14.95
C ASN A 84 -13.15 1.25 16.31
N GLY A 85 -12.37 2.32 16.32
CA GLY A 85 -11.85 2.91 17.55
C GLY A 85 -10.36 2.67 17.73
N TYR A 86 -9.88 2.83 18.96
CA TYR A 86 -8.49 2.55 19.31
C TYR A 86 -8.24 1.03 19.28
N ALA A 87 -7.12 0.63 18.67
CA ALA A 87 -6.78 -0.76 18.49
C ALA A 87 -5.26 -1.01 18.49
N PHE A 88 -4.93 -2.28 18.71
CA PHE A 88 -3.60 -2.84 18.59
C PHE A 88 -3.63 -3.92 17.49
N ILE A 89 -2.61 -3.92 16.64
CA ILE A 89 -2.39 -4.96 15.64
C ILE A 89 -1.08 -5.66 15.99
N TYR A 90 -1.12 -6.98 16.06
CA TYR A 90 0.04 -7.81 16.40
C TYR A 90 0.42 -8.74 15.26
N SER A 91 1.72 -9.05 15.19
CA SER A 91 2.24 -10.18 14.43
C SER A 91 1.89 -11.49 15.13
N LYS A 92 1.34 -12.47 14.40
CA LYS A 92 1.09 -13.83 14.92
C LYS A 92 2.36 -14.62 15.15
N LEU A 93 3.44 -14.28 14.46
CA LEU A 93 4.69 -15.05 14.48
C LEU A 93 5.41 -14.87 15.83
N ASP A 94 5.46 -13.65 16.32
CA ASP A 94 6.29 -13.27 17.48
C ASP A 94 5.53 -12.42 18.51
N THR A 95 4.23 -12.19 18.31
CA THR A 95 3.36 -11.38 19.19
C THR A 95 3.79 -9.91 19.34
N SER A 96 4.67 -9.43 18.46
CA SER A 96 5.09 -8.02 18.45
C SER A 96 3.96 -7.10 18.01
N ILE A 97 3.89 -5.90 18.60
CA ILE A 97 2.94 -4.86 18.18
C ILE A 97 3.43 -4.26 16.86
N ILE A 98 2.61 -4.39 15.82
CA ILE A 98 2.82 -3.76 14.50
C ILE A 98 2.25 -2.35 14.49
N PHE A 99 1.11 -2.16 15.14
CA PHE A 99 0.44 -0.86 15.19
C PHE A 99 -0.35 -0.70 16.48
N GLU A 100 -0.35 0.51 17.01
CA GLU A 100 -1.20 0.96 18.10
C GLU A 100 -1.79 2.32 17.72
N GLY A 101 -3.12 2.44 17.72
CA GLY A 101 -3.77 3.72 17.46
C GLY A 101 -5.21 3.61 16.98
N GLN A 102 -5.73 4.76 16.53
CA GLN A 102 -7.10 4.87 16.03
C GLN A 102 -7.27 4.18 14.67
N ILE A 103 -8.31 3.37 14.55
CA ILE A 103 -8.73 2.67 13.33
C ILE A 103 -10.17 3.06 13.01
N ASN A 104 -10.41 3.43 11.75
CA ASN A 104 -11.73 3.86 11.31
C ASN A 104 -12.56 2.71 10.74
N ASP A 105 -11.92 1.84 9.97
CA ASP A 105 -12.53 0.72 9.25
C ASP A 105 -11.50 -0.37 8.92
N GLN A 106 -11.95 -1.41 8.20
CA GLN A 106 -11.12 -2.55 7.81
C GLN A 106 -10.01 -2.18 6.80
N ASP A 107 -10.27 -1.25 5.89
CA ASP A 107 -9.29 -0.85 4.88
C ASP A 107 -8.14 -0.06 5.53
N ASP A 108 -8.44 0.69 6.59
CA ASP A 108 -7.44 1.35 7.43
C ASP A 108 -6.49 0.34 8.09
N ILE A 109 -6.97 -0.83 8.51
CA ILE A 109 -6.13 -1.90 9.08
C ILE A 109 -5.10 -2.38 8.07
N SER A 110 -5.56 -2.82 6.89
CA SER A 110 -4.66 -3.37 5.86
C SER A 110 -3.60 -2.34 5.46
N ARG A 111 -4.01 -1.07 5.35
CA ARG A 111 -3.10 0.04 5.11
C ARG A 111 -2.09 0.23 6.24
N LYS A 112 -2.52 0.17 7.51
CA LYS A 112 -1.63 0.34 8.67
C LYS A 112 -0.62 -0.79 8.81
N ILE A 113 -1.02 -2.01 8.51
CA ILE A 113 -0.11 -3.15 8.45
C ILE A 113 0.94 -2.88 7.39
N GLU A 114 0.54 -2.55 6.16
CA GLU A 114 1.49 -2.31 5.07
C GLU A 114 2.43 -1.13 5.37
N GLU A 115 1.90 -0.02 5.91
CA GLU A 115 2.68 1.15 6.33
C GLU A 115 3.77 0.80 7.35
N ASN A 116 3.47 -0.05 8.34
CA ASN A 116 4.42 -0.41 9.39
C ASN A 116 5.39 -1.52 8.95
N THR A 117 4.94 -2.47 8.11
CA THR A 117 5.78 -3.55 7.62
C THR A 117 6.80 -3.06 6.57
N LYS A 118 6.37 -2.25 5.60
CA LYS A 118 7.25 -1.73 4.54
C LYS A 118 7.94 -0.42 4.91
N GLY A 119 7.44 0.29 5.94
CA GLY A 119 8.00 1.56 6.38
C GLY A 119 8.03 2.61 5.28
N TYR A 120 9.22 3.14 4.97
CA TYR A 120 9.38 4.19 3.95
C TYR A 120 9.09 3.67 2.53
N GLU A 121 9.26 2.37 2.28
CA GLU A 121 9.09 1.78 0.94
C GLU A 121 7.64 1.85 0.47
N TYR A 122 6.68 1.67 1.38
CA TYR A 122 5.26 1.86 1.09
C TYR A 122 4.96 3.25 0.53
N TYR A 123 5.50 4.30 1.17
CA TYR A 123 5.28 5.68 0.72
C TYR A 123 6.02 5.99 -0.57
N LEU A 124 7.14 5.32 -0.82
CA LEU A 124 7.90 5.45 -2.07
C LEU A 124 7.11 4.85 -3.23
N GLU A 125 6.62 3.61 -3.09
CA GLU A 125 5.77 2.92 -4.08
C GLU A 125 4.49 3.71 -4.37
N LYS A 126 3.82 4.21 -3.32
CA LYS A 126 2.63 5.05 -3.44
C LYS A 126 2.92 6.34 -4.20
N GLY A 127 4.05 6.98 -3.92
CA GLY A 127 4.48 8.19 -4.63
C GLY A 127 4.75 7.93 -6.10
N GLU A 128 5.47 6.87 -6.44
CA GLU A 128 5.75 6.46 -7.83
C GLU A 128 4.46 6.11 -8.59
N SER A 129 3.55 5.38 -7.98
CA SER A 129 2.24 5.06 -8.56
C SER A 129 1.43 6.32 -8.85
N ALA A 130 1.42 7.28 -7.90
CA ALA A 130 0.76 8.56 -8.09
C ALA A 130 1.38 9.38 -9.24
N LEU A 131 2.70 9.35 -9.43
CA LEU A 131 3.34 10.00 -10.59
C LEU A 131 2.90 9.38 -11.92
N LYS A 132 2.77 8.05 -12.00
CA LYS A 132 2.28 7.34 -13.20
C LYS A 132 0.83 7.71 -13.55
N GLN A 133 0.04 8.09 -12.54
CA GLN A 133 -1.35 8.54 -12.69
C GLN A 133 -1.48 10.07 -12.83
N ASP A 134 -0.37 10.79 -12.97
CA ASP A 134 -0.31 12.25 -12.99
C ASP A 134 -0.86 12.96 -11.73
N HIS A 135 -0.98 12.24 -10.62
CA HIS A 135 -1.47 12.75 -9.33
C HIS A 135 -0.33 13.36 -8.49
N LYS A 136 0.29 14.42 -9.00
CA LYS A 136 1.46 15.08 -8.39
C LYS A 136 1.28 15.47 -6.90
N PRO A 137 0.11 15.99 -6.44
CA PRO A 137 -0.08 16.31 -5.02
C PRO A 137 0.02 15.09 -4.09
N VAL A 138 -0.50 13.93 -4.53
CA VAL A 138 -0.42 12.67 -3.78
C VAL A 138 1.03 12.19 -3.74
N ALA A 139 1.76 12.30 -4.85
CA ALA A 139 3.17 11.96 -4.90
C ALA A 139 3.99 12.82 -3.92
N ILE A 140 3.82 14.14 -3.94
CA ILE A 140 4.50 15.07 -3.02
C ILE A 140 4.26 14.71 -1.56
N ASN A 141 3.00 14.46 -1.17
CA ASN A 141 2.68 14.09 0.20
C ASN A 141 3.30 12.75 0.61
N SER A 142 3.33 11.78 -0.31
CA SER A 142 3.93 10.46 -0.06
C SER A 142 5.45 10.58 0.10
N PHE A 143 6.13 11.31 -0.79
CA PHE A 143 7.57 11.53 -0.70
C PHE A 143 8.00 12.38 0.51
N LYS A 144 7.16 13.32 0.98
CA LYS A 144 7.39 13.97 2.28
C LYS A 144 7.44 12.95 3.43
N LYS A 145 6.55 11.95 3.42
CA LYS A 145 6.57 10.85 4.41
C LYS A 145 7.83 10.01 4.29
N VAL A 146 8.27 9.69 3.07
CA VAL A 146 9.56 9.02 2.83
C VAL A 146 10.71 9.82 3.47
N LYS A 147 10.75 11.14 3.23
CA LYS A 147 11.78 12.01 3.83
C LYS A 147 11.73 12.03 5.35
N THR A 148 10.54 12.08 5.95
CA THR A 148 10.39 11.99 7.41
C THR A 148 10.92 10.67 7.97
N LEU A 149 10.64 9.55 7.30
CA LEU A 149 11.04 8.21 7.76
C LEU A 149 12.53 7.91 7.54
N LEU A 150 13.10 8.34 6.41
CA LEU A 150 14.52 8.15 6.10
C LEU A 150 15.43 9.20 6.75
N GLY A 151 14.93 10.41 7.00
CA GLY A 151 15.70 11.53 7.51
C GLY A 151 16.92 11.83 6.63
N ASN A 152 18.12 11.83 7.23
CA ASN A 152 19.37 12.12 6.52
C ASN A 152 19.78 11.02 5.51
N LYS A 153 19.15 9.84 5.55
CA LYS A 153 19.46 8.71 4.66
C LYS A 153 18.81 8.85 3.28
N VAL A 154 17.96 9.85 3.05
CA VAL A 154 17.37 10.11 1.72
C VAL A 154 18.45 10.24 0.64
N SER A 155 19.56 10.90 0.95
CA SER A 155 20.70 11.06 0.03
C SER A 155 21.50 9.79 -0.22
N GLN A 156 21.25 8.70 0.52
CA GLN A 156 21.87 7.40 0.32
C GLN A 156 20.95 6.44 -0.45
N ASN A 157 19.64 6.68 -0.44
CA ASN A 157 18.66 5.83 -1.10
C ASN A 157 18.65 6.06 -2.63
N THR A 158 18.96 5.02 -3.40
CA THR A 158 19.07 5.09 -4.87
C THR A 158 17.77 5.51 -5.54
N LYS A 159 16.63 4.94 -5.15
CA LYS A 159 15.32 5.31 -5.71
C LYS A 159 14.99 6.78 -5.44
N CYS A 160 15.29 7.30 -4.24
CA CYS A 160 15.11 8.71 -3.95
C CYS A 160 15.95 9.60 -4.88
N LYS A 161 17.21 9.25 -5.13
CA LYS A 161 18.09 9.98 -6.07
C LYS A 161 17.53 9.98 -7.49
N GLU A 162 17.04 8.84 -7.96
CA GLU A 162 16.43 8.71 -9.29
C GLU A 162 15.18 9.59 -9.42
N ILE A 163 14.30 9.56 -8.42
CA ILE A 163 13.09 10.41 -8.38
C ILE A 163 13.47 11.89 -8.39
N ILE A 164 14.43 12.32 -7.55
CA ILE A 164 14.90 13.71 -7.50
C ILE A 164 15.45 14.13 -8.87
N THR A 165 16.32 13.32 -9.46
CA THR A 165 16.97 13.62 -10.75
C THR A 165 15.94 13.71 -11.87
N SER A 166 15.00 12.76 -11.94
CA SER A 166 13.92 12.75 -12.92
C SER A 166 13.00 13.96 -12.76
N ALA A 167 12.61 14.30 -11.53
CA ALA A 167 11.76 15.44 -11.26
C ALA A 167 12.45 16.77 -11.62
N ILE A 168 13.74 16.94 -11.34
CA ILE A 168 14.52 18.12 -11.77
C ILE A 168 14.59 18.18 -13.29
N SER A 169 14.91 17.07 -13.97
CA SER A 169 15.01 17.02 -15.43
C SER A 169 13.69 17.37 -16.11
N ASN A 170 12.57 16.84 -15.63
CA ASN A 170 11.25 17.22 -16.12
C ASN A 170 10.93 18.69 -15.85
N GLY A 171 11.24 19.19 -14.65
CA GLY A 171 11.07 20.60 -14.32
C GLY A 171 11.86 21.53 -15.26
N ASP A 172 13.12 21.18 -15.54
CA ASP A 172 14.00 21.92 -16.45
C ASP A 172 13.45 21.91 -17.88
N LYS A 173 12.96 20.76 -18.35
CA LYS A 173 12.33 20.62 -19.67
C LYS A 173 11.13 21.56 -19.83
N PHE A 174 10.22 21.61 -18.86
CA PHE A 174 9.04 22.48 -18.91
C PHE A 174 9.40 23.96 -18.74
N ALA A 175 10.38 24.28 -17.89
CA ALA A 175 10.86 25.65 -17.72
C ALA A 175 11.49 26.20 -19.01
N GLY A 176 12.16 25.34 -19.80
CA GLY A 176 12.77 25.71 -21.08
C GLY A 176 11.77 26.06 -22.19
N VAL A 177 10.49 25.71 -22.03
CA VAL A 177 9.40 26.06 -22.94
C VAL A 177 8.38 27.00 -22.28
N ASP A 178 8.82 27.74 -21.26
CA ASP A 178 8.00 28.71 -20.51
C ASP A 178 6.76 28.14 -19.80
N GLU A 179 6.67 26.81 -19.63
CA GLU A 179 5.60 26.16 -18.86
C GLU A 179 5.89 26.19 -17.35
N TYR A 180 5.96 27.39 -16.77
CA TYR A 180 6.39 27.59 -15.38
C TYR A 180 5.51 26.91 -14.33
N LYS A 181 4.21 26.73 -14.61
CA LYS A 181 3.28 26.04 -13.70
C LYS A 181 3.57 24.54 -13.64
N THR A 182 3.81 23.93 -14.80
CA THR A 182 4.16 22.51 -14.93
C THR A 182 5.55 22.27 -14.33
N ALA A 183 6.51 23.14 -14.65
CA ALA A 183 7.87 23.10 -14.11
C ALA A 183 7.87 23.19 -12.58
N LEU A 184 7.13 24.15 -12.01
CA LEU A 184 6.99 24.31 -10.56
C LEU A 184 6.48 23.02 -9.90
N SER A 185 5.49 22.37 -10.50
CA SER A 185 4.93 21.12 -9.95
C SER A 185 5.98 20.00 -9.87
N TRP A 186 6.85 19.90 -10.88
CA TRP A 186 7.96 18.95 -10.89
C TRP A 186 9.06 19.31 -9.87
N TYR A 187 9.43 20.58 -9.75
CA TYR A 187 10.39 20.99 -8.73
C TYR A 187 9.87 20.77 -7.30
N LEU A 188 8.56 20.90 -7.07
CA LEU A 188 7.95 20.58 -5.77
C LEU A 188 7.99 19.07 -5.45
N ILE A 189 7.93 18.21 -6.47
CA ILE A 189 8.17 16.76 -6.30
C ILE A 189 9.62 16.54 -5.87
N ALA A 190 10.61 17.12 -6.55
CA ALA A 190 12.00 17.04 -6.11
C ALA A 190 12.17 17.60 -4.68
N GLN A 191 11.49 18.71 -4.35
CA GLN A 191 11.64 19.41 -3.08
C GLN A 191 11.16 18.57 -1.88
N SER A 192 10.19 17.69 -2.15
CA SER A 192 9.66 16.78 -1.14
C SER A 192 10.71 15.81 -0.59
N LEU A 193 11.78 15.53 -1.34
CA LEU A 193 12.89 14.65 -0.96
C LEU A 193 14.18 15.44 -0.68
N ASP A 194 14.54 16.40 -1.53
CA ASP A 194 15.73 17.24 -1.38
C ASP A 194 15.36 18.71 -1.13
N ASN A 195 16.03 19.40 -0.21
CA ASN A 195 15.77 20.84 0.03
C ASN A 195 17.02 21.69 -0.22
N SER A 196 17.79 21.35 -1.26
CA SER A 196 18.98 22.10 -1.66
C SER A 196 18.66 23.53 -2.11
N LYS A 197 19.61 24.44 -1.90
CA LYS A 197 19.51 25.85 -2.32
C LYS A 197 19.32 25.99 -3.83
N ALA A 198 19.97 25.12 -4.61
CA ALA A 198 19.83 25.09 -6.07
C ALA A 198 18.37 24.85 -6.50
N LEU A 199 17.69 23.91 -5.84
CA LEU A 199 16.29 23.60 -6.13
C LEU A 199 15.34 24.73 -5.68
N GLN A 200 15.60 25.34 -4.52
CA GLN A 200 14.84 26.51 -4.06
C GLN A 200 14.92 27.68 -5.04
N ASN A 201 16.09 27.93 -5.63
CA ASN A 201 16.26 28.97 -6.65
C ASN A 201 15.39 28.69 -7.89
N LYS A 202 15.37 27.45 -8.39
CA LYS A 202 14.52 27.04 -9.53
C LYS A 202 13.03 27.23 -9.23
N ILE A 203 12.59 26.89 -8.01
CA ILE A 203 11.21 27.09 -7.55
C ILE A 203 10.85 28.58 -7.51
N ASN A 204 11.73 29.41 -6.94
CA ASN A 204 11.50 30.85 -6.85
C ASN A 204 11.45 31.51 -8.23
N GLN A 205 12.30 31.07 -9.17
CA GLN A 205 12.27 31.52 -10.55
C GLN A 205 10.95 31.18 -11.26
N CYS A 206 10.39 29.99 -11.02
CA CYS A 206 9.07 29.67 -11.58
C CYS A 206 7.98 30.53 -10.96
N LYS A 207 8.00 30.71 -9.63
CA LYS A 207 7.02 31.54 -8.91
C LYS A 207 7.02 33.00 -9.35
N SER A 208 8.17 33.57 -9.71
CA SER A 208 8.24 34.96 -10.19
C SER A 208 7.69 35.16 -11.61
N LYS A 209 7.41 34.07 -12.33
CA LYS A 209 6.92 34.10 -13.72
C LYS A 209 5.48 33.60 -13.86
N LEU A 210 4.81 33.28 -12.74
CA LEU A 210 3.40 32.92 -12.66
C LEU A 210 2.58 34.15 -12.26
#